data_AF-A0A498P792-F1
#
_entry.id   AF-A0A498P792-F1
#
_cell.length_a   1.000
_cell.length_b   1.000
_cell.length_c   1.000
_cell.angle_alpha   90.00
_cell.angle_beta   90.00
_cell.angle_gamma   90.00
#
_symmetry.space_group_name_H-M   'P 1'
#
loop_
_entity.id
_entity.type
_entity.pdbx_description
1 polymer ?
#
loop_
_entity_poly.entity_id
_entity_poly.type
_entity_poly.pdbx_seq_one_letter_code
_entity_poly.pdbx_strand_id
1 'polypeptide(L)'
;MLHAKQFRGSHTGPAIASVFEEMLATWAIPKSAVHVVVRDNGKNMVKGMEEAGVSSLSCVAHTLQLAVTEGLLSQRSVTEALGVGPKIIGHFKHSNLAYSRLQDIQTQLGQPIKRLQQDVQTRWNSTFSL
;
A
#
# COMPACT_ATOMS: atom_id res chain seq x y z
N MET A 1 0.89 13.62 9.68
CA MET A 1 0.17 13.77 8.40
C MET A 1 -0.35 15.20 8.37
N LEU A 2 0.02 16.01 7.37
CA LEU A 2 -0.31 17.44 7.33
C LEU A 2 -1.60 17.74 6.53
N HIS A 3 -1.91 16.95 5.50
CA HIS A 3 -3.15 17.01 4.73
C HIS A 3 -3.65 15.60 4.41
N ALA A 4 -4.96 15.42 4.39
CA ALA A 4 -5.62 14.25 3.81
C ALA A 4 -6.98 14.69 3.29
N LYS A 5 -7.25 14.44 2.01
CA LYS A 5 -8.49 14.82 1.36
C LYS A 5 -9.06 13.65 0.59
N GLN A 6 -10.28 13.26 0.96
CA GLN A 6 -11.07 12.36 0.15
C GLN A 6 -11.65 13.15 -1.02
N PHE A 7 -11.55 12.60 -2.23
CA PHE A 7 -12.27 13.11 -3.40
C PHE A 7 -12.99 11.96 -4.11
N ARG A 8 -14.09 12.29 -4.78
CA ARG A 8 -14.97 11.30 -5.42
C ARG A 8 -14.63 11.15 -6.91
N GLY A 9 -15.03 10.03 -7.49
CA GLY A 9 -14.83 9.74 -8.91
C GLY A 9 -13.50 9.06 -9.20
N SER A 10 -13.13 9.01 -10.48
CA SER A 10 -11.89 8.36 -10.90
C SER A 10 -10.68 9.22 -10.54
N HIS A 11 -9.65 8.60 -9.95
CA HIS A 11 -8.39 9.25 -9.60
C HIS A 11 -7.51 9.45 -10.84
N THR A 12 -7.99 10.19 -11.83
CA THR A 12 -7.24 10.52 -13.05
C THR A 12 -6.19 11.60 -12.77
N GLY A 13 -5.20 11.75 -13.66
CA GLY A 13 -4.21 12.82 -13.56
C GLY A 13 -4.82 14.22 -13.34
N PRO A 14 -5.76 14.67 -14.19
CA PRO A 14 -6.41 15.98 -14.01
C PRO A 14 -7.15 16.13 -12.67
N ALA A 15 -7.81 15.08 -12.19
CA ALA A 15 -8.49 15.11 -10.89
C ALA A 15 -7.49 15.26 -9.72
N ILE A 16 -6.38 14.53 -9.79
CA ILE A 16 -5.29 14.62 -8.80
C ILE A 16 -4.64 16.01 -8.84
N ALA A 17 -4.39 16.56 -10.03
CA ALA A 17 -3.82 17.89 -10.20
C ALA A 17 -4.70 18.97 -9.55
N SER A 18 -6.00 18.94 -9.84
CA SER A 18 -6.98 19.85 -9.25
C SER A 18 -6.97 19.78 -7.71
N VAL A 19 -7.04 18.57 -7.14
CA VAL A 19 -7.02 18.37 -5.69
C VAL A 19 -5.70 18.85 -5.07
N PHE A 20 -4.57 18.67 -5.75
CA PHE A 20 -3.28 19.15 -5.31
C PHE A 20 -3.20 20.68 -5.32
N GLU A 21 -3.70 21.34 -6.36
CA GLU A 21 -3.74 22.80 -6.44
C GLU A 21 -4.68 23.42 -5.39
N GLU A 22 -5.83 22.80 -5.15
CA GLU A 22 -6.73 23.19 -4.06
C GLU A 22 -6.06 23.07 -2.69
N MET A 23 -5.23 22.05 -2.47
CA MET A 23 -4.45 21.90 -1.24
C MET A 23 -3.44 23.05 -1.09
N LEU A 24 -2.68 23.37 -2.15
CA LEU A 24 -1.73 24.49 -2.14
C LEU A 24 -2.44 25.82 -1.85
N ALA A 25 -3.59 26.06 -2.49
CA ALA A 25 -4.41 27.24 -2.27
C ALA A 25 -4.92 27.33 -0.82
N THR A 26 -5.38 26.21 -0.25
CA THR A 26 -5.83 26.12 1.16
C THR A 26 -4.70 26.49 2.13
N TRP A 27 -3.46 26.14 1.78
CA TRP A 27 -2.28 26.44 2.59
C TRP A 27 -1.65 27.79 2.26
N ALA A 28 -2.23 28.54 1.32
CA ALA A 28 -1.66 29.77 0.78
C ALA A 28 -0.20 29.60 0.31
N ILE A 29 0.15 28.42 -0.21
CA ILE A 29 1.46 28.14 -0.78
C ILE A 29 1.40 28.42 -2.29
N PRO A 30 2.12 29.43 -2.80
CA PRO A 30 2.17 29.67 -4.23
C PRO A 30 2.86 28.49 -4.92
N LYS A 31 2.37 28.08 -6.09
CA LYS A 31 2.95 26.97 -6.86
C LYS A 31 4.45 27.18 -7.16
N SER A 32 4.88 28.43 -7.35
CA SER A 32 6.29 28.80 -7.55
C SER A 32 7.20 28.50 -6.36
N ALA A 33 6.66 28.34 -5.15
CA ALA A 33 7.42 27.92 -3.97
C ALA A 33 7.59 26.40 -3.89
N VAL A 34 6.91 25.62 -4.73
CA VAL A 34 7.04 24.16 -4.78
C VAL A 34 8.23 23.80 -5.66
N HIS A 35 9.35 23.43 -5.03
CA HIS A 35 10.55 23.01 -5.76
C HIS A 35 10.42 21.61 -6.36
N VAL A 36 9.94 20.65 -5.55
CA VAL A 36 9.76 19.26 -5.99
C VAL A 36 8.68 18.57 -5.18
N VAL A 37 7.88 17.73 -5.83
CA VAL A 37 6.94 16.81 -5.19
C VAL A 37 7.48 15.39 -5.23
N VAL A 38 7.61 14.73 -4.08
CA VAL A 38 7.93 13.30 -4.00
C VAL A 38 6.64 12.50 -3.99
N ARG A 39 6.48 11.58 -4.96
CA ARG A 39 5.23 10.84 -5.18
C ARG A 39 5.48 9.33 -5.34
N ASP A 40 4.44 8.51 -5.24
CA ASP A 40 4.56 7.08 -5.59
C ASP A 40 4.74 6.87 -7.12
N ASN A 41 4.95 5.64 -7.57
CA ASN A 41 5.15 5.37 -9.01
C ASN A 41 3.84 5.10 -9.77
N GLY A 42 2.69 5.37 -9.15
CA GLY A 42 1.39 5.20 -9.78
C GLY A 42 1.21 6.12 -10.96
N LYS A 43 0.79 5.57 -12.12
CA LYS A 43 0.65 6.31 -13.39
C LYS A 43 -0.16 7.59 -13.26
N ASN A 44 -1.25 7.56 -12.48
CA ASN A 44 -2.09 8.72 -12.29
C ASN A 44 -1.45 9.79 -11.39
N MET A 45 -0.60 9.40 -10.43
CA MET A 45 0.17 10.35 -9.62
C MET A 45 1.24 11.05 -10.45
N VAL A 46 1.93 10.30 -11.33
CA VAL A 46 2.88 10.87 -12.30
C VAL A 46 2.16 11.91 -13.17
N LYS A 47 1.09 11.48 -13.84
CA LYS A 47 0.30 12.37 -14.71
C LYS A 47 -0.28 13.55 -13.94
N GLY A 48 -0.73 13.36 -12.70
CA GLY A 48 -1.29 14.45 -11.90
C GLY A 48 -0.28 15.56 -11.59
N MET A 49 0.99 15.22 -11.35
CA MET A 49 2.03 16.23 -11.12
C MET A 49 2.47 16.90 -12.43
N GLU A 50 2.49 16.16 -13.54
CA GLU A 50 2.70 16.72 -14.88
C GLU A 50 1.61 17.74 -15.24
N GLU A 51 0.34 17.39 -15.05
CA GLU A 51 -0.82 18.26 -15.31
C GLU A 51 -0.85 19.48 -14.36
N ALA A 52 -0.40 19.32 -13.11
CA ALA A 52 -0.26 20.43 -12.16
C ALA A 52 0.92 21.37 -12.52
N GLY A 53 1.80 20.97 -13.44
CA GLY A 53 2.95 21.76 -13.88
C GLY A 53 4.03 21.90 -12.80
N VAL A 54 4.22 20.88 -11.96
CA VAL A 54 5.23 20.87 -10.90
C VAL A 54 6.28 19.80 -11.14
N SER A 55 7.54 20.11 -10.82
CA SER A 55 8.60 19.11 -10.85
C SER A 55 8.32 18.02 -9.81
N SER A 56 8.49 16.75 -10.20
CA SER A 56 8.24 15.63 -9.29
C SER A 56 9.28 14.51 -9.41
N LEU A 57 9.47 13.78 -8.31
CA LEU A 57 10.36 12.64 -8.21
C LEU A 57 9.63 11.42 -7.65
N SER A 58 10.08 10.25 -8.08
CA SER A 58 9.68 8.97 -7.51
C SER A 58 10.16 8.85 -6.06
N CYS A 59 9.30 8.33 -5.20
CA CYS A 59 9.67 7.96 -3.84
C CYS A 59 10.66 6.79 -3.86
N VAL A 60 11.81 6.96 -3.21
CA VAL A 60 12.87 5.93 -3.13
C VAL A 60 12.35 4.68 -2.44
N ALA A 61 11.62 4.81 -1.33
CA ALA A 61 11.06 3.67 -0.61
C ALA A 61 10.09 2.86 -1.50
N HIS A 62 9.25 3.55 -2.27
CA HIS A 62 8.34 2.88 -3.19
C HIS A 62 9.05 2.25 -4.39
N THR A 63 10.14 2.86 -4.87
CA THR A 63 10.94 2.31 -5.97
C THR A 63 11.71 1.06 -5.51
N LEU A 64 12.30 1.10 -4.32
CA LEU A 64 12.95 -0.04 -3.70
C LEU A 64 11.96 -1.18 -3.45
N GLN A 65 10.75 -0.86 -2.98
CA GLN A 65 9.66 -1.83 -2.82
C GLN A 65 9.40 -2.58 -4.12
N LEU A 66 9.25 -1.88 -5.24
CA LEU A 66 8.98 -2.49 -6.55
C LEU A 66 10.11 -3.43 -6.96
N ALA A 67 11.37 -3.00 -6.81
CA ALA A 67 12.53 -3.82 -7.14
C ALA A 67 12.62 -5.10 -6.29
N VAL A 68 12.39 -4.99 -4.97
CA VAL A 68 12.38 -6.15 -4.06
C VAL A 68 11.24 -7.10 -4.42
N THR A 69 10.02 -6.57 -4.64
CA THR A 69 8.86 -7.39 -5.02
C THR A 69 9.08 -8.08 -6.36
N GLU A 70 9.63 -7.40 -7.35
CA GLU A 70 9.96 -8.00 -8.65
C GLU A 70 11.01 -9.11 -8.50
N GLY A 71 12.05 -8.88 -7.70
CA GLY A 71 13.07 -9.88 -7.40
C GLY A 71 12.52 -11.13 -6.71
N LEU A 72 11.59 -10.97 -5.76
CA LEU A 72 10.91 -12.09 -5.11
C LEU A 72 10.02 -12.84 -6.09
N LEU A 73 9.19 -12.14 -6.87
CA LEU A 73 8.24 -12.75 -7.79
C LEU A 73 8.90 -13.40 -9.01
N SER A 74 10.13 -13.00 -9.35
CA SER A 74 10.93 -13.64 -10.39
C SER A 74 11.36 -15.07 -10.03
N GLN A 75 11.34 -15.42 -8.75
CA GLN A 75 11.72 -16.74 -8.24
C GLN A 75 10.47 -17.61 -8.08
N ARG A 76 10.32 -18.63 -8.93
CA ARG A 76 9.15 -19.52 -8.91
C ARG A 76 8.86 -20.12 -7.53
N SER A 77 9.89 -20.68 -6.88
CA SER A 77 9.74 -21.31 -5.55
C SER A 77 9.23 -20.34 -4.49
N VAL A 78 9.69 -19.08 -4.54
CA VAL A 78 9.23 -18.02 -3.63
C VAL A 78 7.78 -17.67 -3.94
N THR A 79 7.44 -17.44 -5.21
CA THR A 79 6.06 -17.13 -5.63
C THR A 79 5.08 -18.25 -5.26
N GLU A 80 5.48 -19.50 -5.42
CA GLU A 80 4.67 -20.67 -5.02
C GLU A 80 4.44 -20.69 -3.50
N ALA A 81 5.49 -20.48 -2.70
CA ALA A 81 5.39 -20.42 -1.24
C ALA A 81 4.50 -19.25 -0.77
N LEU A 82 4.69 -18.07 -1.36
CA LEU A 82 3.87 -16.88 -1.09
C LEU A 82 2.39 -17.09 -1.47
N GLY A 83 2.09 -17.98 -2.41
CA GLY A 83 0.72 -18.33 -2.78
C GLY A 83 -0.02 -19.23 -1.78
N VAL A 84 0.68 -19.86 -0.83
CA VAL A 84 0.08 -20.79 0.15
C VAL A 84 -0.50 -20.03 1.35
N GLY A 85 0.28 -19.11 1.92
CA GLY A 85 -0.11 -18.38 3.14
C GLY A 85 -1.47 -17.69 3.04
N PRO A 86 -1.73 -16.85 2.02
CA PRO A 86 -3.01 -16.18 1.84
C PRO A 86 -4.21 -17.14 1.73
N LYS A 87 -4.02 -18.35 1.18
CA LYS A 87 -5.08 -19.37 1.09
C LYS A 87 -5.44 -19.93 2.47
N ILE A 88 -4.43 -20.24 3.28
CA ILE A 88 -4.61 -20.70 4.66
C ILE A 88 -5.33 -19.61 5.46
N ILE A 89 -4.81 -18.38 5.41
CA ILE A 89 -5.35 -17.25 6.16
C ILE A 89 -6.77 -16.90 5.69
N GLY A 90 -7.03 -16.99 4.39
CA GLY A 90 -8.37 -16.85 3.81
C GLY A 90 -9.36 -17.85 4.41
N HIS A 91 -9.00 -19.13 4.48
CA HIS A 91 -9.87 -20.16 5.08
C HIS A 91 -10.30 -19.81 6.51
N PHE A 92 -9.34 -19.45 7.37
CA PHE A 92 -9.63 -19.08 8.76
C PHE A 92 -10.42 -17.77 8.87
N LYS A 93 -10.14 -16.77 8.03
CA LYS A 93 -10.89 -15.50 8.05
C LYS A 93 -12.33 -15.63 7.56
N HIS A 94 -12.64 -16.61 6.71
CA HIS A 94 -14.00 -16.86 6.21
C HIS A 94 -14.80 -17.82 7.08
N SER A 95 -14.16 -18.58 7.97
CA SER A 95 -14.82 -19.58 8.81
C SER A 95 -14.66 -19.24 10.29
N ASN A 96 -15.72 -18.68 10.89
CA ASN A 96 -15.75 -18.42 12.34
C ASN A 96 -15.46 -19.69 13.15
N LEU A 97 -15.99 -20.84 12.72
CA LEU A 97 -15.73 -22.13 13.37
C LEU A 97 -14.24 -22.51 13.34
N ALA A 98 -13.58 -22.37 12.18
CA ALA A 98 -12.16 -22.67 12.06
C ALA A 98 -11.31 -21.70 12.91
N TYR A 99 -11.69 -20.42 12.92
CA TYR A 99 -11.00 -19.39 13.70
C TYR A 99 -11.12 -19.64 15.21
N SER A 100 -12.32 -19.97 15.71
CA SER A 100 -12.53 -20.34 17.11
C SER A 100 -11.71 -21.57 17.51
N ARG A 101 -11.70 -22.62 16.67
CA ARG A 101 -10.88 -23.81 16.92
C ARG A 101 -9.38 -23.51 16.99
N LEU A 102 -8.89 -22.58 16.14
CA LEU A 102 -7.50 -22.13 16.20
C LEU A 102 -7.18 -21.47 17.55
N GLN A 103 -8.08 -20.63 18.06
CA GLN A 103 -7.92 -19.99 19.36
C GLN A 103 -7.91 -20.99 20.51
N ASP A 104 -8.79 -22.00 20.46
CA ASP A 104 -8.83 -23.07 21.47
C ASP A 104 -7.50 -23.83 21.52
N ILE A 105 -6.96 -24.21 20.35
CA ILE A 105 -5.67 -24.91 20.25
C ILE A 105 -4.52 -24.03 20.75
N GLN A 106 -4.48 -22.75 20.38
CA GLN A 106 -3.46 -21.82 20.89
C GLN A 106 -3.50 -21.74 22.43
N THR A 107 -4.70 -21.69 23.00
CA THR A 107 -4.90 -21.66 24.46
C THR A 107 -4.42 -22.96 25.12
N GLN A 108 -4.78 -24.12 24.56
CA GLN A 108 -4.37 -25.43 25.08
C GLN A 108 -2.84 -25.61 25.06
N LEU A 109 -2.16 -25.06 24.05
CA LEU A 109 -0.70 -25.11 23.94
C LEU A 109 0.01 -24.03 24.76
N GLY A 110 -0.72 -23.21 25.53
CA GLY A 110 -0.15 -22.10 26.30
C GLY A 110 0.49 -21.01 25.41
N GLN A 111 0.08 -20.93 24.14
CA GLN A 111 0.57 -19.93 23.20
C GLN A 111 -0.24 -18.65 23.28
N PRO A 112 0.37 -17.47 23.02
CA PRO A 112 -0.39 -16.25 22.86
C PRO A 112 -1.37 -16.39 21.69
N ILE A 113 -2.61 -15.94 21.90
CA ILE A 113 -3.63 -15.94 20.83
C ILE A 113 -3.19 -14.94 19.76
N LYS A 114 -2.69 -15.45 18.63
CA LYS A 114 -2.25 -14.64 17.49
C LYS A 114 -3.35 -14.56 16.45
N ARG A 115 -3.60 -13.34 15.94
CA ARG A 115 -4.44 -13.15 14.77
C ARG A 115 -3.64 -13.38 13.50
N LEU A 116 -4.19 -14.14 12.57
CA LEU A 116 -3.55 -14.37 11.28
C LEU A 116 -3.51 -13.08 10.47
N GLN A 117 -2.30 -12.64 10.12
CA GLN A 117 -2.07 -11.43 9.34
C GLN A 117 -2.10 -11.75 7.87
N GLN A 118 -2.93 -11.06 7.09
CA GLN A 118 -3.00 -11.30 5.66
C GLN A 118 -1.96 -10.45 4.93
N ASP A 119 -1.38 -11.01 3.88
CA ASP A 119 -0.47 -10.25 3.02
C ASP A 119 -1.22 -9.08 2.39
N VAL A 120 -0.61 -7.90 2.42
CA VAL A 120 -1.08 -6.68 1.80
C VAL A 120 -0.01 -6.24 0.81
N GLN A 121 -0.26 -6.49 -0.47
CA GLN A 121 0.70 -6.26 -1.55
C GLN A 121 1.31 -4.83 -1.58
N THR A 122 0.61 -3.84 -1.03
CA THR A 122 1.07 -2.45 -0.96
C THR A 122 1.98 -2.14 0.24
N ARG A 123 2.30 -3.12 1.11
CA ARG A 123 3.16 -2.97 2.29
C ARG A 123 4.16 -4.14 2.38
N TRP A 124 5.43 -3.99 1.97
CA TRP A 124 6.46 -5.06 2.09
C TRP A 124 6.47 -5.87 3.39
N ASN A 125 6.27 -5.20 4.52
CA ASN A 125 6.36 -5.85 5.83
C ASN A 125 5.29 -6.92 5.99
N SER A 126 4.18 -6.91 5.25
CA SER A 126 3.16 -7.96 5.37
C SER A 126 3.61 -9.28 4.77
N THR A 127 4.41 -9.27 3.70
CA THR A 127 5.00 -10.50 3.15
C THR A 127 6.02 -11.10 4.12
N PHE A 128 6.80 -10.25 4.79
CA PHE A 128 7.74 -10.69 5.83
C PHE A 128 7.05 -11.13 7.13
N SER A 129 5.93 -10.50 7.50
CA SER A 129 5.21 -10.76 8.75
C SER A 129 4.11 -11.82 8.62
N LEU A 130 3.90 -12.35 7.40
CA LEU A 130 2.96 -13.44 7.12
C LEU A 130 3.37 -14.72 7.86
#